data_AF-A0A932MM00-F1
#
_entry.id   AF-A0A932MM00-F1
#
_cell.length_a   1.000
_cell.length_b   1.000
_cell.length_c   1.000
_cell.angle_alpha   90.00
_cell.angle_beta   90.00
_cell.angle_gamma   90.00
#
_symmetry.space_group_name_H-M   'P 1'
#
loop_
_entity.id
_entity.type
_entity.pdbx_description
1 polymer ?
#
loop_
_entity_poly.entity_id
_entity_poly.type
_entity_poly.pdbx_seq_one_letter_code
_entity_poly.pdbx_strand_id
1 'polypeptide(L)'
;MTEAEGGAFADLLPGVLRRLLAKRRDLDGIKEKLAKHLVLDPDETLRRWSELPDLEPTSGPHVPLLLEARELYRHGHFYSCVAMCGIASERIVKDVLGEGLAVRKDDEALDLPEEAIPEIDRFELSAIARFLTKAGLLTPEARKAVLDLAELRNRYAHGSGAKPREDALKALELLHDVVNRTVSLFAGHERLGSAPQMDTLPGAAGSFGFDPTNPIPGDYIQYCAELRCPQGHPYSFKRRGSLGVAGPDQHIIDRVSLLCDGGEHNIDLFFDVYHAGTSAATPDGLSRGAARGKRLVGGPGPLRGVEGA
;
A
#
# COMPACT_ATOMS: atom_id res chain seq x y z
N MET A 1 -60.21 5.20 17.51
CA MET A 1 -59.32 4.10 17.89
C MET A 1 -59.44 3.06 16.80
N THR A 2 -58.50 2.78 15.93
CA THR A 2 -57.05 3.04 15.85
C THR A 2 -56.71 2.97 14.36
N GLU A 3 -56.32 4.08 13.74
CA GLU A 3 -55.71 4.03 12.41
C GLU A 3 -54.23 3.75 12.59
N ALA A 4 -53.79 2.66 11.97
CA ALA A 4 -52.43 2.20 11.99
C ALA A 4 -51.54 3.21 11.25
N GLU A 5 -50.60 3.81 11.99
CA GLU A 5 -49.46 4.52 11.44
C GLU A 5 -48.53 3.51 10.75
N GLY A 6 -48.89 3.12 9.53
CA GLY A 6 -47.97 2.50 8.59
C GLY A 6 -46.96 3.55 8.14
N GLY A 7 -45.91 3.75 8.93
CA GLY A 7 -44.77 4.61 8.62
C GLY A 7 -44.02 4.09 7.40
N ALA A 8 -44.51 4.45 6.22
CA ALA A 8 -43.73 4.40 5.00
C ALA A 8 -42.49 5.29 5.22
N PHE A 9 -41.32 4.67 5.33
CA PHE A 9 -40.02 5.31 5.24
C PHE A 9 -39.84 5.84 3.81
N ALA A 10 -40.61 6.87 3.46
CA ALA A 10 -40.35 7.69 2.29
C ALA A 10 -39.01 8.37 2.58
N ASP A 11 -38.01 8.01 1.78
CA ASP A 11 -36.73 8.68 1.65
C ASP A 11 -36.92 10.17 1.95
N LEU A 12 -36.49 10.61 3.14
CA LEU A 12 -36.53 12.02 3.56
C LEU A 12 -35.46 12.73 2.74
N LEU A 13 -35.78 12.90 1.46
CA LEU A 13 -34.92 13.31 0.37
C LEU A 13 -34.09 14.54 0.75
N PRO A 14 -32.91 14.73 0.14
CA PRO A 14 -32.17 15.99 0.15
C PRO A 14 -33.03 17.22 -0.15
N GLY A 15 -34.15 17.05 -0.87
CA GLY A 15 -35.14 18.10 -1.15
C GLY A 15 -35.98 18.53 0.06
N VAL A 16 -36.33 17.62 0.99
CA VAL A 16 -37.01 17.97 2.24
C VAL A 16 -36.03 18.70 3.16
N LEU A 17 -34.82 18.16 3.32
CA LEU A 17 -33.77 18.81 4.11
C LEU A 17 -33.40 20.20 3.56
N ARG A 18 -33.23 20.34 2.24
CA ARG A 18 -33.01 21.65 1.59
C ARG A 18 -34.16 22.63 1.87
N ARG A 19 -35.41 22.18 1.81
CA ARG A 19 -36.59 23.02 2.11
C ARG A 19 -36.69 23.42 3.58
N LEU A 20 -36.27 22.55 4.51
CA LEU A 20 -36.27 22.82 5.95
C LEU A 20 -35.12 23.77 6.34
N LEU A 21 -33.92 23.53 5.80
CA LEU A 21 -32.75 24.42 5.94
C LEU A 21 -33.04 25.83 5.39
N ALA A 22 -33.64 25.92 4.19
CA ALA A 22 -34.04 27.20 3.59
C ALA A 22 -35.07 27.97 4.43
N LYS A 23 -35.87 27.28 5.24
CA LYS A 23 -36.90 27.87 6.10
C LYS A 23 -36.43 28.11 7.55
N ARG A 24 -35.19 27.74 7.91
CA ARG A 24 -34.63 27.76 9.28
C ARG A 24 -35.58 27.20 10.36
N ARG A 25 -36.45 26.26 10.02
CA ARG A 25 -37.36 25.65 10.99
C ARG A 25 -36.78 24.35 11.52
N ASP A 26 -36.70 24.27 12.84
CA ASP A 26 -36.40 23.07 13.65
C ASP A 26 -35.16 22.27 13.20
N LEU A 27 -34.03 22.96 13.07
CA LEU A 27 -32.75 22.30 12.79
C LEU A 27 -32.32 21.38 13.92
N ASP A 28 -32.70 21.68 15.16
CA ASP A 28 -32.29 20.90 16.32
C ASP A 28 -33.08 19.59 16.42
N GLY A 29 -34.40 19.59 16.15
CA GLY A 29 -35.18 18.37 16.05
C GLY A 29 -34.77 17.48 14.87
N ILE A 30 -34.33 18.07 13.75
CA ILE A 30 -33.76 17.33 12.60
C ILE A 30 -32.40 16.72 12.98
N LYS A 31 -31.52 17.49 13.63
CA LYS A 31 -30.22 17.00 14.13
C LYS A 31 -30.39 15.88 15.15
N GLU A 32 -31.36 15.98 16.05
CA GLU A 32 -31.61 14.96 17.07
C GLU A 32 -32.16 13.67 16.44
N LYS A 33 -33.06 13.77 15.45
CA LYS A 33 -33.53 12.61 14.69
C LYS A 33 -32.42 12.00 13.83
N LEU A 34 -31.63 12.83 13.15
CA LEU A 34 -30.46 12.37 12.40
C LEU A 34 -29.45 11.71 13.32
N ALA A 35 -29.14 12.27 14.48
CA ALA A 35 -28.27 11.65 15.47
C ALA A 35 -28.85 10.30 15.92
N LYS A 36 -30.14 10.19 16.25
CA LYS A 36 -30.75 8.91 16.61
C LYS A 36 -30.70 7.84 15.50
N HIS A 37 -30.69 8.25 14.23
CA HIS A 37 -30.63 7.34 13.07
C HIS A 37 -29.22 7.13 12.49
N LEU A 38 -28.28 8.03 12.76
CA LEU A 38 -26.90 8.03 12.27
C LEU A 38 -25.88 7.69 13.35
N VAL A 39 -26.28 7.66 14.63
CA VAL A 39 -25.42 7.17 15.72
C VAL A 39 -25.19 5.70 15.44
N LEU A 40 -24.01 5.44 14.89
CA LEU A 40 -23.38 4.14 14.94
C LEU A 40 -23.21 3.80 16.41
N ASP A 41 -23.83 2.70 16.81
CA ASP A 41 -23.59 2.11 18.11
C ASP A 41 -22.06 1.93 18.29
N PRO A 42 -21.44 2.60 19.27
CA PRO A 42 -20.00 2.49 19.51
C PRO A 42 -19.56 1.05 19.76
N ASP A 43 -20.38 0.24 20.44
CA ASP A 43 -20.07 -1.15 20.73
C ASP A 43 -20.07 -2.01 19.46
N GLU A 44 -21.05 -1.77 18.58
CA GLU A 44 -21.13 -2.39 17.27
C GLU A 44 -19.93 -2.00 16.37
N THR A 45 -19.51 -0.73 16.44
CA THR A 45 -18.34 -0.22 15.70
C THR A 45 -17.05 -0.87 16.20
N LEU A 46 -16.87 -0.97 17.51
CA LEU A 46 -15.74 -1.65 18.14
C LEU A 46 -15.73 -3.14 17.79
N ARG A 47 -16.89 -3.80 17.81
CA ARG A 47 -17.00 -5.21 17.38
C ARG A 47 -16.56 -5.38 15.94
N ARG A 48 -17.04 -4.55 15.02
CA ARG A 48 -16.62 -4.60 13.61
C ARG A 48 -15.13 -4.30 13.44
N TRP A 49 -14.56 -3.40 14.24
CA TRP A 49 -13.13 -3.14 14.22
C TRP A 49 -12.35 -4.40 14.63
N SER A 50 -12.79 -5.13 15.65
CA SER A 50 -12.14 -6.38 16.08
C SER A 50 -12.22 -7.52 15.06
N GLU A 51 -13.10 -7.41 14.06
CA GLU A 51 -13.24 -8.40 12.97
C GLU A 51 -12.29 -8.13 11.81
N LEU A 52 -11.72 -6.91 11.72
CA LEU A 52 -10.86 -6.54 10.61
C LEU A 52 -9.50 -7.25 10.71
N PRO A 53 -8.93 -7.70 9.59
CA PRO A 53 -7.57 -8.24 9.57
C PRO A 53 -6.54 -7.19 9.99
N ASP A 54 -5.39 -7.63 10.49
CA ASP A 54 -4.27 -6.74 10.80
C ASP A 54 -3.78 -6.01 9.54
N LEU A 55 -3.44 -4.74 9.70
CA LEU A 55 -2.90 -3.92 8.62
C LEU A 55 -1.37 -4.09 8.60
N GLU A 56 -0.90 -5.03 7.79
CA GLU A 56 0.54 -5.21 7.56
C GLU A 56 1.20 -4.07 6.75
N PRO A 57 0.58 -3.50 5.69
CA PRO A 57 1.18 -2.41 4.95
C PRO A 57 0.80 -1.08 5.62
N THR A 58 1.81 -0.41 6.20
CA THR A 58 1.62 0.89 6.88
C THR A 58 1.84 2.08 5.95
N SER A 59 2.41 1.88 4.76
CA SER A 59 2.71 2.92 3.78
C SER A 59 2.54 2.41 2.33
N GLY A 60 2.45 3.37 1.39
CA GLY A 60 2.31 3.11 -0.05
C GLY A 60 1.07 3.79 -0.66
N PRO A 61 1.05 3.93 -2.00
CA PRO A 61 0.04 4.73 -2.70
C PRO A 61 -1.40 4.19 -2.57
N HIS A 62 -1.55 2.91 -2.20
CA HIS A 62 -2.84 2.24 -2.13
C HIS A 62 -3.34 1.98 -0.70
N VAL A 63 -2.50 2.23 0.31
CA VAL A 63 -2.91 2.12 1.72
C VAL A 63 -4.09 3.03 2.05
N PRO A 64 -4.17 4.30 1.57
CA PRO A 64 -5.34 5.14 1.81
C PRO A 64 -6.66 4.54 1.31
N LEU A 65 -6.67 3.87 0.16
CA LEU A 65 -7.86 3.22 -0.39
C LEU A 65 -8.32 2.04 0.48
N LEU A 66 -7.36 1.29 1.03
CA LEU A 66 -7.64 0.20 1.96
C LEU A 66 -8.19 0.73 3.29
N LEU A 67 -7.62 1.80 3.83
CA LEU A 67 -8.12 2.46 5.04
C LEU A 67 -9.54 2.97 4.84
N GLU A 68 -9.84 3.60 3.71
CA GLU A 68 -11.20 4.06 3.38
C GLU A 68 -12.20 2.90 3.32
N ALA A 69 -11.85 1.78 2.68
CA ALA A 69 -12.69 0.59 2.66
C ALA A 69 -12.95 0.03 4.07
N ARG A 70 -11.93 0.03 4.95
CA ARG A 70 -12.06 -0.41 6.35
C ARG A 70 -13.01 0.51 7.13
N GLU A 71 -12.93 1.83 6.93
CA GLU A 71 -13.86 2.78 7.55
C GLU A 71 -15.30 2.55 7.11
N LEU A 72 -15.54 2.28 5.82
CA LEU A 72 -16.87 1.91 5.32
C LEU A 72 -17.42 0.66 6.01
N TYR A 73 -16.60 -0.37 6.23
CA TYR A 73 -17.01 -1.56 6.98
C TYR A 73 -17.34 -1.25 8.44
N ARG A 74 -16.47 -0.51 9.14
CA ARG A 74 -16.68 -0.10 10.54
C ARG A 74 -18.02 0.61 10.71
N HIS A 75 -18.32 1.52 9.78
CA HIS A 75 -19.57 2.28 9.78
C HIS A 75 -20.78 1.51 9.20
N GLY A 76 -20.63 0.22 8.88
CA GLY A 76 -21.75 -0.62 8.41
C GLY A 76 -22.20 -0.32 6.98
N HIS A 77 -21.41 0.42 6.21
CA HIS A 77 -21.64 0.69 4.80
C HIS A 77 -21.15 -0.47 3.93
N PHE A 78 -21.69 -1.66 4.16
CA PHE A 78 -21.19 -2.92 3.58
C PHE A 78 -21.20 -2.94 2.05
N TYR A 79 -22.27 -2.43 1.42
CA TYR A 79 -22.34 -2.30 -0.04
C TYR A 79 -21.19 -1.42 -0.58
N SER A 80 -21.03 -0.24 0.01
CA SER A 80 -19.98 0.70 -0.38
C SER A 80 -18.59 0.13 -0.12
N CYS A 81 -18.41 -0.62 0.96
CA CYS A 81 -17.17 -1.33 1.26
C CYS A 81 -16.83 -2.33 0.14
N VAL A 82 -17.76 -3.21 -0.26
CA VAL A 82 -17.53 -4.16 -1.36
C VAL A 82 -17.20 -3.44 -2.67
N ALA A 83 -17.95 -2.38 -2.99
CA ALA A 83 -17.72 -1.58 -4.20
C ALA A 83 -16.33 -0.91 -4.19
N MET A 84 -15.96 -0.30 -3.07
CA MET A 84 -14.66 0.36 -2.88
C MET A 84 -13.52 -0.65 -3.01
N CYS A 85 -13.63 -1.82 -2.38
CA CYS A 85 -12.62 -2.87 -2.52
C CYS A 85 -12.42 -3.29 -3.97
N GLY A 86 -13.51 -3.51 -4.72
CA GLY A 86 -13.43 -3.86 -6.14
C GLY A 86 -12.75 -2.78 -6.98
N ILE A 87 -13.11 -1.51 -6.78
CA ILE A 87 -12.51 -0.37 -7.50
C ILE A 87 -11.03 -0.21 -7.14
N ALA A 88 -10.69 -0.29 -5.85
CA ALA A 88 -9.32 -0.17 -5.37
C ALA A 88 -8.42 -1.27 -5.95
N SER A 89 -8.87 -2.52 -5.95
CA SER A 89 -8.12 -3.63 -6.54
C SER A 89 -7.93 -3.48 -8.05
N GLU A 90 -8.97 -3.07 -8.77
CA GLU A 90 -8.86 -2.76 -10.20
C GLU A 90 -7.80 -1.69 -10.45
N ARG A 91 -7.80 -0.62 -9.64
CA ARG A 91 -6.82 0.46 -9.72
C ARG A 91 -5.40 -0.02 -9.44
N ILE A 92 -5.19 -0.77 -8.35
CA ILE A 92 -3.88 -1.33 -7.97
C ILE A 92 -3.30 -2.15 -9.13
N VAL A 93 -4.09 -3.02 -9.75
CA VAL A 93 -3.63 -3.89 -10.84
C VAL A 93 -3.25 -3.09 -12.08
N LYS A 94 -3.99 -2.02 -12.38
CA LYS A 94 -3.68 -1.11 -13.49
C LYS A 94 -2.43 -0.28 -13.21
N ASP A 95 -2.23 0.15 -11.96
CA ASP A 95 -1.01 0.84 -11.55
C ASP A 95 0.20 -0.11 -11.61
N VAL A 96 0.07 -1.39 -11.21
CA VAL A 96 1.12 -2.40 -11.40
C VAL A 96 1.46 -2.57 -12.89
N LEU A 97 0.47 -2.54 -13.78
CA LEU A 97 0.72 -2.56 -15.21
C LEU A 97 1.45 -1.30 -15.69
N GLY A 98 1.02 -0.12 -15.26
CA GLY A 98 1.67 1.14 -15.63
C GLY A 98 3.14 1.18 -15.20
N GLU A 99 3.42 0.78 -13.95
CA GLU A 99 4.78 0.75 -13.40
C GLU A 99 5.64 -0.38 -14.00
N GLY A 100 5.04 -1.53 -14.30
CA GLY A 100 5.77 -2.70 -14.80
C GLY A 100 5.98 -2.74 -16.32
N LEU A 101 5.32 -1.85 -17.08
CA LEU A 101 5.33 -1.88 -18.54
C LEU A 101 6.36 -0.90 -19.10
N ALA A 102 7.47 -1.43 -19.63
CA ALA A 102 8.39 -0.67 -20.45
C ALA A 102 8.00 -0.77 -21.93
N VAL A 103 7.81 0.36 -22.60
CA VAL A 103 7.65 0.40 -24.06
C VAL A 103 9.01 0.62 -24.68
N ARG A 104 9.38 -0.19 -25.68
CA ARG A 104 10.62 0.02 -26.46
C ARG A 104 10.31 0.35 -27.91
N LYS A 105 11.02 1.35 -28.44
CA LYS A 105 11.00 1.73 -29.86
C LYS A 105 12.42 2.04 -30.30
N ASP A 106 12.85 1.44 -31.41
CA ASP A 106 14.17 1.68 -32.01
C ASP A 106 15.34 1.56 -30.99
N ASP A 107 15.27 0.52 -30.15
CA ASP A 107 16.18 0.23 -29.03
C ASP A 107 16.18 1.19 -27.83
N GLU A 108 15.37 2.24 -27.88
CA GLU A 108 15.16 3.15 -26.75
C GLU A 108 13.98 2.69 -25.89
N ALA A 109 14.14 2.79 -24.56
CA ALA A 109 13.01 2.69 -23.64
C ALA A 109 12.26 4.02 -23.65
N LEU A 110 10.97 3.97 -23.88
CA LEU A 110 10.06 5.10 -23.86
C LEU A 110 9.20 5.01 -22.61
N ASP A 111 9.15 6.12 -21.88
CA ASP A 111 8.11 6.31 -20.88
C ASP A 111 6.75 6.41 -21.58
N LEU A 112 5.73 5.85 -20.96
CA LEU A 112 4.37 6.00 -21.45
C LEU A 112 3.96 7.47 -21.29
N PRO A 113 3.54 8.16 -22.36
CA PRO A 113 3.04 9.53 -22.23
C PRO A 113 1.80 9.53 -21.35
N GLU A 114 1.63 10.59 -20.54
CA GLU A 114 0.50 10.69 -19.61
C GLU A 114 -0.86 10.54 -20.32
N GLU A 115 -0.97 10.97 -21.58
CA GLU A 115 -2.20 10.84 -22.37
C GLU A 115 -2.53 9.38 -22.77
N ALA A 116 -1.56 8.47 -22.75
CA ALA A 116 -1.77 7.05 -23.05
C ALA A 116 -2.19 6.23 -21.83
N ILE A 117 -1.93 6.71 -20.61
CA ILE A 117 -2.28 6.01 -19.36
C ILE A 117 -3.81 5.74 -19.28
N PRO A 118 -4.71 6.70 -19.59
CA PRO A 118 -6.15 6.45 -19.57
C PRO A 118 -6.63 5.39 -20.56
N GLU A 119 -5.86 5.06 -21.60
CA GLU A 119 -6.22 3.99 -22.54
C GLU A 119 -6.03 2.60 -21.90
N ILE A 120 -5.09 2.47 -20.98
CA ILE A 120 -4.90 1.24 -20.17
C ILE A 120 -6.13 0.98 -19.31
N ASP A 121 -6.82 2.02 -18.84
CA ASP A 121 -8.03 1.87 -18.02
C ASP A 121 -9.16 1.17 -18.77
N ARG A 122 -9.14 1.14 -20.11
CA ARG A 122 -10.15 0.45 -20.93
C ARG A 122 -9.92 -1.05 -21.02
N PHE A 123 -8.75 -1.54 -20.62
CA PHE A 123 -8.44 -2.96 -20.72
C PHE A 123 -9.21 -3.73 -19.66
N GLU A 124 -9.70 -4.90 -20.07
CA GLU A 124 -10.42 -5.79 -19.17
C GLU A 124 -9.50 -6.23 -18.03
N LEU A 125 -9.93 -6.02 -16.78
CA LEU A 125 -9.16 -6.38 -15.59
C LEU A 125 -8.67 -7.83 -15.62
N SER A 126 -9.50 -8.76 -16.12
CA SER A 126 -9.12 -10.17 -16.22
C SER A 126 -7.96 -10.41 -17.18
N ALA A 127 -7.88 -9.64 -18.27
CA ALA A 127 -6.80 -9.69 -19.23
C ALA A 127 -5.51 -9.12 -18.64
N ILE A 128 -5.58 -7.96 -17.97
CA ILE A 128 -4.44 -7.35 -17.27
C ILE A 128 -3.89 -8.31 -16.21
N ALA A 129 -4.74 -8.84 -15.34
CA ALA A 129 -4.30 -9.74 -14.28
C ALA A 129 -3.66 -11.02 -14.84
N ARG A 130 -4.19 -11.60 -15.94
CA ARG A 130 -3.55 -12.72 -16.64
C ARG A 130 -2.17 -12.34 -17.18
N PHE A 131 -2.07 -11.20 -17.84
CA PHE A 131 -0.82 -10.69 -18.41
C PHE A 131 0.25 -10.51 -17.32
N LEU A 132 -0.07 -9.79 -16.25
CA LEU A 132 0.86 -9.52 -15.15
C LEU A 132 1.32 -10.80 -14.45
N THR A 133 0.44 -11.80 -14.30
CA THR A 133 0.86 -13.10 -13.76
C THR A 133 1.83 -13.82 -14.68
N LYS A 134 1.64 -13.75 -16.00
CA LYS A 134 2.59 -14.34 -16.96
C LYS A 134 3.91 -13.57 -17.00
N ALA A 135 3.88 -12.27 -16.79
CA ALA A 135 5.07 -11.42 -16.68
C ALA A 135 5.81 -11.56 -15.33
N GLY A 136 5.26 -12.30 -14.36
CA GLY A 136 5.86 -12.44 -13.03
C GLY A 136 5.67 -11.24 -12.10
N LEU A 137 4.85 -10.27 -12.51
CA LEU A 137 4.53 -9.06 -11.74
C LEU A 137 3.35 -9.25 -10.78
N LEU A 138 2.57 -10.32 -10.93
CA LEU A 138 1.46 -10.64 -10.04
C LEU A 138 1.46 -12.12 -9.69
N THR A 139 1.47 -12.48 -8.40
CA THR A 139 1.44 -13.90 -8.03
C THR A 139 0.09 -14.55 -8.43
N PRO A 140 0.03 -15.87 -8.65
CA PRO A 140 -1.22 -16.56 -8.96
C PRO A 140 -2.33 -16.32 -7.90
N GLU A 141 -1.94 -16.21 -6.63
CA GLU A 141 -2.84 -15.95 -5.51
C GLU A 141 -3.36 -14.52 -5.55
N ALA A 142 -2.49 -13.54 -5.82
CA ALA A 142 -2.91 -12.15 -5.98
C ALA A 142 -3.87 -11.99 -7.17
N ARG A 143 -3.60 -12.67 -8.30
CA ARG A 143 -4.53 -12.73 -9.43
C ARG A 143 -5.87 -13.33 -9.03
N LYS A 144 -5.87 -14.43 -8.28
CA LYS A 144 -7.11 -15.03 -7.79
C LYS A 144 -7.90 -14.04 -6.92
N ALA A 145 -7.22 -13.35 -6.00
CA ALA A 145 -7.87 -12.37 -5.13
C ALA A 145 -8.51 -11.21 -5.92
N VAL A 146 -7.82 -10.69 -6.94
CA VAL A 146 -8.34 -9.66 -7.86
C VAL A 146 -9.63 -10.14 -8.54
N LEU A 147 -9.62 -11.35 -9.11
CA LEU A 147 -10.76 -11.89 -9.86
C LEU A 147 -11.94 -12.19 -8.94
N ASP A 148 -11.70 -12.79 -7.78
CA ASP A 148 -12.73 -13.08 -6.78
C ASP A 148 -13.39 -11.78 -6.30
N LEU A 149 -12.61 -10.71 -6.13
CA LEU A 149 -13.12 -9.41 -5.71
C LEU A 149 -13.92 -8.71 -6.81
N ALA A 150 -13.49 -8.80 -8.07
CA ALA A 150 -14.23 -8.30 -9.22
C ALA A 150 -15.59 -9.02 -9.37
N GLU A 151 -15.61 -10.34 -9.22
CA GLU A 151 -16.84 -11.13 -9.22
C GLU A 151 -17.77 -10.71 -8.07
N LEU A 152 -17.23 -10.59 -6.87
CA LEU A 152 -17.99 -10.16 -5.69
C LEU A 152 -18.60 -8.77 -5.89
N ARG A 153 -17.82 -7.79 -6.36
CA ARG A 153 -18.31 -6.44 -6.70
C ARG A 153 -19.42 -6.49 -7.76
N ASN A 154 -19.27 -7.31 -8.79
CA ASN A 154 -20.28 -7.45 -9.85
C ASN A 154 -21.60 -8.03 -9.32
N ARG A 155 -21.55 -8.99 -8.38
CA ARG A 155 -22.77 -9.49 -7.72
C ARG A 155 -23.54 -8.36 -7.02
N TYR A 156 -22.83 -7.47 -6.34
CA TYR A 156 -23.45 -6.31 -5.68
C TYR A 156 -24.00 -5.29 -6.70
N ALA A 157 -23.25 -5.00 -7.76
CA ALA A 157 -23.69 -4.11 -8.83
C ALA A 157 -24.98 -4.60 -9.54
N HIS A 158 -25.17 -5.92 -9.61
CA HIS A 158 -26.37 -6.54 -10.17
C HIS A 158 -27.44 -6.91 -9.13
N GLY A 159 -27.29 -6.47 -7.88
CA GLY A 159 -28.28 -6.69 -6.82
C GLY A 159 -28.41 -8.14 -6.33
N SER A 160 -27.43 -9.00 -6.61
CA SER A 160 -27.39 -10.41 -6.18
C SER A 160 -26.49 -10.69 -4.98
N GLY A 161 -26.00 -9.62 -4.31
CA GLY A 161 -25.30 -9.72 -3.02
C GLY A 161 -26.25 -10.17 -1.91
N ALA A 162 -26.01 -11.35 -1.34
CA ALA A 162 -26.94 -11.97 -0.39
C ALA A 162 -26.58 -11.70 1.08
N LYS A 163 -25.31 -11.40 1.37
CA LYS A 163 -24.81 -11.30 2.75
C LYS A 163 -23.88 -10.10 2.93
N PRO A 164 -24.43 -8.87 2.97
CA PRO A 164 -23.66 -7.61 2.96
C PRO A 164 -22.44 -7.61 3.86
N ARG A 165 -22.61 -7.99 5.13
CA ARG A 165 -21.53 -7.98 6.11
C ARG A 165 -20.44 -9.02 5.83
N GLU A 166 -20.82 -10.29 5.63
CA GLU A 166 -19.87 -11.37 5.36
C GLU A 166 -19.10 -11.12 4.07
N ASP A 167 -19.82 -10.66 3.03
CA ASP A 167 -19.24 -10.30 1.75
C ASP A 167 -18.29 -9.10 1.87
N ALA A 168 -18.63 -8.08 2.66
CA ALA A 168 -17.75 -6.93 2.88
C ALA A 168 -16.47 -7.30 3.63
N LEU A 169 -16.56 -8.17 4.64
CA LEU A 169 -15.38 -8.67 5.34
C LEU A 169 -14.49 -9.47 4.38
N LYS A 170 -15.08 -10.38 3.59
CA LYS A 170 -14.36 -11.13 2.55
C LYS A 170 -13.73 -10.20 1.50
N ALA A 171 -14.43 -9.14 1.10
CA ALA A 171 -13.90 -8.16 0.16
C ALA A 171 -12.66 -7.45 0.71
N LEU A 172 -12.66 -7.14 2.01
CA LEU A 172 -11.50 -6.56 2.70
C LEU A 172 -10.33 -7.52 2.78
N GLU A 173 -10.56 -8.79 3.13
CA GLU A 173 -9.51 -9.83 3.14
C GLU A 173 -8.84 -9.95 1.77
N LEU A 174 -9.64 -10.00 0.70
CA LEU A 174 -9.14 -10.06 -0.67
C LEU A 174 -8.36 -8.79 -1.05
N LEU A 175 -8.84 -7.60 -0.66
CA LEU A 175 -8.11 -6.35 -0.91
C LEU A 175 -6.78 -6.30 -0.15
N HIS A 176 -6.76 -6.73 1.11
CA HIS A 176 -5.53 -6.87 1.91
C HIS A 176 -4.53 -7.78 1.19
N ASP A 177 -4.96 -8.94 0.72
CA ASP A 177 -4.12 -9.87 -0.03
C ASP A 177 -3.54 -9.22 -1.28
N VAL A 178 -4.34 -8.45 -2.02
CA VAL A 178 -3.86 -7.73 -3.21
C VAL A 178 -2.81 -6.69 -2.81
N VAL A 179 -3.10 -5.82 -1.84
CA VAL A 179 -2.17 -4.77 -1.39
C VAL A 179 -0.87 -5.38 -0.86
N ASN A 180 -0.92 -6.38 0.01
CA ASN A 180 0.28 -7.00 0.58
C ASN A 180 1.17 -7.62 -0.49
N ARG A 181 0.58 -8.22 -1.52
CA ARG A 181 1.31 -8.91 -2.59
C ARG A 181 1.78 -7.96 -3.70
N THR A 182 1.24 -6.75 -3.80
CA THR A 182 1.67 -5.75 -4.79
C THR A 182 2.51 -4.62 -4.20
N VAL A 183 2.43 -4.34 -2.90
CA VAL A 183 3.19 -3.27 -2.22
C VAL A 183 4.68 -3.32 -2.53
N SER A 184 5.26 -4.52 -2.61
CA SER A 184 6.69 -4.67 -2.94
C SER A 184 7.10 -4.20 -4.34
N LEU A 185 6.16 -4.10 -5.28
CA LEU A 185 6.39 -3.54 -6.62
C LEU A 185 6.49 -2.02 -6.57
N PHE A 186 5.75 -1.41 -5.65
CA PHE A 186 5.75 0.04 -5.44
C PHE A 186 6.79 0.50 -4.43
N ALA A 187 7.26 -0.39 -3.54
CA ALA A 187 8.27 -0.11 -2.52
C ALA A 187 9.65 0.26 -3.09
N GLY A 188 9.87 0.12 -4.40
CA GLY A 188 11.04 0.65 -5.11
C GLY A 188 10.69 1.60 -6.27
N HIS A 189 9.43 2.03 -6.39
CA HIS A 189 8.91 2.91 -7.45
C HIS A 189 8.16 4.13 -6.87
N GLU A 190 8.30 4.44 -5.57
CA GLU A 190 8.15 5.84 -5.15
C GLU A 190 9.10 6.66 -6.01
N ARG A 191 8.51 7.39 -6.97
CA ARG A 191 9.16 8.14 -8.04
C ARG A 191 10.61 8.46 -7.72
N LEU A 192 11.51 7.89 -8.52
CA LEU A 192 12.90 8.30 -8.69
C LEU A 192 13.09 9.78 -9.10
N GLY A 193 12.16 10.70 -8.82
CA GLY A 193 12.29 12.07 -9.29
C GLY A 193 11.22 13.08 -8.88
N SER A 194 10.78 13.18 -7.63
CA SER A 194 10.11 14.44 -7.24
C SER A 194 10.33 14.95 -5.82
N ALA A 195 10.67 14.08 -4.86
CA ALA A 195 11.20 14.59 -3.60
C ALA A 195 12.66 15.03 -3.81
N PRO A 196 13.08 16.18 -3.26
CA PRO A 196 14.46 16.59 -3.32
C PRO A 196 15.36 15.52 -2.66
N GLN A 197 16.50 15.23 -3.28
CA GLN A 197 17.55 14.40 -2.70
C GLN A 197 17.83 14.84 -1.27
N MET A 198 17.95 13.88 -0.36
CA MET A 198 18.18 14.15 1.06
C MET A 198 19.33 13.29 1.55
N ASP A 199 20.48 13.90 1.82
CA ASP A 199 21.66 13.17 2.30
C ASP A 199 21.77 13.18 3.84
N THR A 200 21.00 14.04 4.50
CA THR A 200 21.06 14.25 5.95
C THR A 200 19.67 14.46 6.53
N LEU A 201 19.40 13.83 7.67
CA LEU A 201 18.16 14.05 8.42
C LEU A 201 18.36 15.09 9.53
N PRO A 202 17.40 16.02 9.73
CA PRO A 202 17.44 16.94 10.86
C PRO A 202 17.54 16.18 12.19
N GLY A 203 18.50 16.53 13.03
CA GLY A 203 18.71 15.87 14.33
C GLY A 203 19.45 14.54 14.28
N ALA A 204 19.88 14.08 13.09
CA ALA A 204 20.68 12.87 12.97
C ALA A 204 22.01 13.00 13.72
N ALA A 205 22.42 11.91 14.38
CA ALA A 205 23.65 11.81 15.14
C ALA A 205 24.29 10.43 14.98
N GLY A 206 25.62 10.37 14.98
CA GLY A 206 26.38 9.13 14.76
C GLY A 206 26.78 8.94 13.30
N SER A 207 27.19 7.73 12.98
CA SER A 207 27.78 7.34 11.70
C SER A 207 26.70 7.10 10.65
N PHE A 208 26.78 7.80 9.52
CA PHE A 208 25.77 7.76 8.47
C PHE A 208 25.55 6.32 7.97
N GLY A 209 24.31 5.84 8.08
CA GLY A 209 23.88 4.49 7.70
C GLY A 209 24.29 3.39 8.67
N PHE A 210 25.29 3.59 9.53
CA PHE A 210 25.75 2.57 10.49
C PHE A 210 25.11 2.68 11.86
N ASP A 211 24.53 3.83 12.20
CA ASP A 211 23.81 4.04 13.45
C ASP A 211 22.32 4.29 13.18
N PRO A 212 21.40 3.72 13.99
CA PRO A 212 19.96 3.95 13.83
C PRO A 212 19.57 5.41 14.10
N THR A 213 20.43 6.18 14.75
CA THR A 213 20.28 7.63 14.98
C THR A 213 20.80 8.48 13.81
N ASN A 214 21.38 7.88 12.77
CA ASN A 214 21.75 8.55 11.52
C ASN A 214 21.49 7.61 10.33
N PRO A 215 20.23 7.21 10.10
CA PRO A 215 19.88 6.24 9.07
C PRO A 215 20.00 6.86 7.66
N ILE A 216 20.10 6.01 6.65
CA ILE A 216 20.03 6.41 5.24
C ILE A 216 18.57 6.68 4.89
N PRO A 217 18.20 7.89 4.43
CA PRO A 217 16.84 8.15 3.97
C PRO A 217 16.58 7.51 2.60
N GLY A 218 15.36 6.97 2.45
CA GLY A 218 14.83 6.42 1.22
C GLY A 218 14.90 4.90 1.13
N ASP A 219 14.52 4.38 -0.05
CA ASP A 219 14.47 2.95 -0.29
C ASP A 219 15.87 2.30 -0.29
N TYR A 220 15.99 1.20 0.46
CA TYR A 220 17.22 0.44 0.59
C TYR A 220 17.48 -0.47 -0.61
N ILE A 221 16.49 -0.80 -1.45
CA ILE A 221 16.65 -1.81 -2.50
C ILE A 221 17.64 -1.31 -3.56
N GLN A 222 17.36 -0.16 -4.18
CA GLN A 222 18.26 0.39 -5.19
C GLN A 222 19.59 0.82 -4.55
N TYR A 223 19.52 1.48 -3.39
CA TYR A 223 20.70 1.97 -2.67
C TYR A 223 21.69 0.82 -2.40
N CYS A 224 21.23 -0.28 -1.79
CA CYS A 224 22.08 -1.44 -1.51
C CYS A 224 22.57 -2.15 -2.78
N ALA A 225 21.80 -2.14 -3.87
CA ALA A 225 22.21 -2.76 -5.13
C ALA A 225 23.41 -2.04 -5.78
N GLU A 226 23.57 -0.74 -5.52
CA GLU A 226 24.67 0.06 -6.05
C GLU A 226 25.92 0.04 -5.16
N LEU A 227 25.79 -0.32 -3.88
CA LEU A 227 26.89 -0.30 -2.92
C LEU A 227 27.98 -1.34 -3.23
N ARG A 228 29.20 -0.99 -2.81
CA ARG A 228 30.43 -1.76 -2.93
C ARG A 228 31.21 -1.75 -1.63
N CYS A 229 31.80 -2.90 -1.33
CA CYS A 229 32.76 -2.99 -0.24
C CYS A 229 34.06 -2.24 -0.58
N PRO A 230 34.98 -2.05 0.39
CA PRO A 230 36.27 -1.42 0.15
C PRO A 230 37.09 -2.07 -0.98
N GLN A 231 36.86 -3.36 -1.26
CA GLN A 231 37.51 -4.14 -2.31
C GLN A 231 36.80 -4.03 -3.68
N GLY A 232 35.67 -3.32 -3.75
CA GLY A 232 34.91 -3.11 -4.99
C GLY A 232 33.93 -4.23 -5.36
N HIS A 233 33.72 -5.22 -4.48
CA HIS A 233 32.73 -6.27 -4.70
C HIS A 233 31.30 -5.78 -4.39
N PRO A 234 30.29 -6.25 -5.15
CA PRO A 234 28.89 -5.99 -4.84
C PRO A 234 28.44 -6.72 -3.56
N TYR A 235 27.33 -6.26 -3.00
CA TYR A 235 26.70 -6.87 -1.83
C TYR A 235 25.50 -7.74 -2.20
N SER A 236 25.41 -8.89 -1.54
CA SER A 236 24.16 -9.60 -1.32
C SER A 236 23.49 -9.07 -0.05
N PHE A 237 22.23 -8.64 -0.10
CA PHE A 237 21.61 -7.90 1.01
C PHE A 237 20.20 -8.36 1.36
N LYS A 238 19.79 -8.11 2.61
CA LYS A 238 18.51 -8.58 3.16
C LYS A 238 18.01 -7.69 4.30
N ARG A 239 16.73 -7.30 4.23
CA ARG A 239 16.03 -6.63 5.34
C ARG A 239 15.86 -7.58 6.53
N ARG A 240 16.25 -7.13 7.72
CA ARG A 240 16.13 -7.84 8.99
C ARG A 240 14.84 -7.55 9.74
N GLY A 241 14.15 -6.50 9.35
CA GLY A 241 12.94 -5.99 9.99
C GLY A 241 13.17 -4.60 10.56
N SER A 242 12.12 -4.09 11.17
CA SER A 242 12.12 -2.78 11.82
C SER A 242 12.62 -2.89 13.25
N LEU A 243 13.36 -1.89 13.73
CA LEU A 243 13.88 -1.88 15.10
C LEU A 243 12.84 -1.41 16.13
N GLY A 244 11.71 -0.86 15.71
CA GLY A 244 10.72 -0.23 16.61
C GLY A 244 11.25 1.01 17.35
N VAL A 245 12.50 1.40 17.10
CA VAL A 245 13.10 2.64 17.58
C VAL A 245 12.73 3.75 16.60
N ALA A 246 12.26 4.86 17.15
CA ALA A 246 11.96 6.06 16.39
C ALA A 246 13.28 6.75 16.01
N GLY A 247 13.49 7.00 14.73
CA GLY A 247 14.63 7.72 14.18
C GLY A 247 14.69 9.18 14.62
N PRO A 248 15.63 9.97 14.08
CA PRO A 248 15.81 11.39 14.43
C PRO A 248 14.54 12.24 14.33
N ASP A 249 13.63 11.86 13.44
CA ASP A 249 12.37 12.51 13.14
C ASP A 249 11.14 11.68 13.55
N GLN A 250 11.35 10.65 14.36
CA GLN A 250 10.36 9.71 14.88
C GLN A 250 9.84 8.65 13.90
N HIS A 251 10.43 8.51 12.71
CA HIS A 251 10.09 7.40 11.82
C HIS A 251 10.62 6.04 12.28
N ILE A 252 10.03 4.97 11.75
CA ILE A 252 10.48 3.61 12.07
C ILE A 252 11.73 3.29 11.24
N ILE A 253 12.79 2.86 11.92
CA ILE A 253 14.06 2.50 11.27
C ILE A 253 14.12 1.02 10.94
N ASP A 254 14.50 0.72 9.70
CA ASP A 254 14.73 -0.62 9.19
C ASP A 254 16.20 -0.98 9.21
N ARG A 255 16.51 -2.22 9.60
CA ARG A 255 17.86 -2.78 9.52
C ARG A 255 18.00 -3.66 8.27
N VAL A 256 19.08 -3.47 7.52
CA VAL A 256 19.42 -4.25 6.34
C VAL A 256 20.83 -4.81 6.53
N SER A 257 20.99 -6.12 6.45
CA SER A 257 22.31 -6.76 6.47
C SER A 257 22.84 -6.91 5.05
N LEU A 258 24.11 -6.60 4.85
CA LEU A 258 24.83 -6.72 3.59
C LEU A 258 26.04 -7.64 3.77
N LEU A 259 26.20 -8.58 2.86
CA LEU A 259 27.35 -9.47 2.76
C LEU A 259 28.00 -9.30 1.39
N CYS A 260 29.28 -8.95 1.40
CA CYS A 260 30.10 -8.81 0.20
C CYS A 260 30.19 -10.17 -0.51
N ASP A 261 30.11 -10.18 -1.84
CA ASP A 261 30.21 -11.41 -2.63
C ASP A 261 31.59 -12.10 -2.50
N GLY A 262 32.64 -11.37 -2.14
CA GLY A 262 33.96 -11.94 -1.79
C GLY A 262 34.02 -12.51 -0.36
N GLY A 263 32.99 -12.30 0.46
CA GLY A 263 32.89 -12.83 1.82
C GLY A 263 33.71 -12.07 2.88
N GLU A 264 34.47 -11.03 2.50
CA GLU A 264 35.38 -10.34 3.42
C GLU A 264 34.71 -9.24 4.24
N HIS A 265 33.50 -8.83 3.86
CA HIS A 265 32.82 -7.69 4.46
C HIS A 265 31.35 -8.02 4.75
N ASN A 266 30.96 -7.91 6.01
CA ASN A 266 29.59 -8.11 6.48
C ASN A 266 29.21 -6.94 7.40
N ILE A 267 28.20 -6.17 7.01
CA ILE A 267 27.76 -4.98 7.73
C ILE A 267 26.25 -4.92 7.82
N ASP A 268 25.77 -4.17 8.80
CA ASP A 268 24.38 -3.74 8.87
C ASP A 268 24.30 -2.26 8.56
N LEU A 269 23.31 -1.91 7.75
CA LEU A 269 22.92 -0.53 7.48
C LEU A 269 21.50 -0.28 7.99
N PHE A 270 21.26 0.95 8.41
CA PHE A 270 19.99 1.42 8.92
C PHE A 270 19.36 2.39 7.92
N PHE A 271 18.09 2.17 7.62
CA PHE A 271 17.34 2.95 6.65
C PHE A 271 16.10 3.55 7.27
N ASP A 272 15.84 4.81 6.95
CA ASP A 272 14.53 5.42 7.12
C ASP A 272 13.80 5.38 5.79
N VAL A 273 13.03 4.32 5.60
CA VAL A 273 12.27 4.05 4.38
C VAL A 273 11.02 4.92 4.25
N TYR A 274 10.72 5.77 5.23
CA TYR A 274 9.55 6.64 5.25
C TYR A 274 9.86 8.06 4.75
N HIS A 275 11.13 8.35 4.47
CA HIS A 275 11.51 9.56 3.75
C HIS A 275 11.34 9.41 2.24
N ALA A 276 10.60 10.34 1.64
CA ALA A 276 10.34 10.37 0.20
C ALA A 276 11.61 10.64 -0.64
N GLY A 277 12.65 11.24 -0.07
CA GLY A 277 13.91 11.55 -0.76
C GLY A 277 14.90 10.38 -0.69
N THR A 278 15.64 10.15 -1.78
CA THR A 278 16.77 9.22 -1.80
C THR A 278 18.06 9.93 -1.42
N SER A 279 18.95 9.24 -0.70
CA SER A 279 20.32 9.71 -0.44
C SER A 279 21.27 9.35 -1.58
N ALA A 280 22.09 10.31 -2.02
CA ALA A 280 23.25 10.07 -2.86
C ALA A 280 24.55 9.94 -2.06
N ALA A 281 24.53 10.34 -0.78
CA ALA A 281 25.64 10.06 0.13
C ALA A 281 25.91 8.54 0.20
N THR A 282 27.12 8.20 0.62
CA THR A 282 27.58 6.81 0.74
C THR A 282 28.22 6.66 2.13
N PRO A 283 27.91 5.60 2.90
CA PRO A 283 28.52 5.41 4.20
C PRO A 283 30.04 5.29 4.10
N ASP A 284 30.75 5.76 5.13
CA ASP A 284 32.21 5.77 5.15
C ASP A 284 32.79 4.36 4.91
N GLY A 285 33.82 4.29 4.05
CA GLY A 285 34.47 3.04 3.66
C GLY A 285 33.73 2.24 2.58
N LEU A 286 32.53 2.65 2.17
CA LEU A 286 31.82 2.05 1.05
C LEU A 286 31.99 2.89 -0.22
N SER A 287 31.70 2.28 -1.37
CA SER A 287 31.63 2.99 -2.65
C SER A 287 30.40 2.58 -3.45
N ARG A 288 30.15 3.20 -4.61
CA ARG A 288 29.08 2.81 -5.54
C ARG A 288 29.66 2.28 -6.85
N GLY A 289 28.94 1.39 -7.54
CA GLY A 289 29.35 0.88 -8.85
C GLY A 289 28.22 0.34 -9.71
N ALA A 290 28.53 0.06 -10.99
CA ALA A 290 27.54 -0.32 -12.01
C ALA A 290 26.97 -1.75 -11.91
N ALA A 291 27.76 -2.74 -11.46
CA ALA A 291 27.27 -4.10 -11.19
C ALA A 291 26.18 -4.08 -10.11
N ARG A 292 25.10 -4.86 -10.27
CA ARG A 292 24.00 -4.85 -9.28
C ARG A 292 24.23 -5.90 -8.20
N GLY A 293 24.19 -5.46 -6.95
CA GLY A 293 24.07 -6.34 -5.79
C GLY A 293 22.77 -7.13 -5.81
N LYS A 294 22.71 -8.22 -5.04
CA LYS A 294 21.60 -9.19 -5.06
C LYS A 294 20.76 -9.11 -3.79
N ARG A 295 19.46 -8.86 -3.93
CA ARG A 295 18.51 -9.01 -2.82
C ARG A 295 18.28 -10.48 -2.51
N LEU A 296 18.42 -10.86 -1.24
CA LEU A 296 18.16 -12.21 -0.74
C LEU A 296 16.72 -12.32 -0.23
N VAL A 297 16.05 -13.43 -0.57
CA VAL A 297 14.67 -13.73 -0.19
C VAL A 297 14.68 -14.73 0.97
N GLY A 298 14.00 -14.43 2.09
CA GLY A 298 13.83 -15.36 3.23
C GLY A 298 13.58 -14.69 4.59
N GLY A 299 13.05 -15.43 5.58
CA GLY A 299 12.73 -14.94 6.94
C GLY A 299 13.96 -14.58 7.81
N PRO A 300 13.81 -14.17 9.09
CA PRO A 300 14.84 -13.46 9.88
C PRO A 300 16.19 -14.17 10.15
N GLY A 301 16.38 -15.41 9.68
CA GLY A 301 17.61 -16.18 9.85
C GLY A 301 18.85 -15.56 9.18
N PRO A 302 20.06 -15.84 9.70
CA PRO A 302 21.33 -15.22 9.30
C PRO A 302 21.60 -15.26 7.79
N LEU A 303 22.44 -14.34 7.29
CA LEU A 303 22.93 -14.45 5.91
C LEU A 303 23.82 -15.70 5.91
N ARG A 304 23.37 -16.77 5.25
CA ARG A 304 24.14 -18.02 5.10
C ARG A 304 24.69 -18.08 3.68
N GLY A 305 25.98 -18.41 3.59
CA GLY A 305 26.85 -18.38 2.40
C GLY A 305 27.98 -17.39 2.73
N VAL A 306 29.26 -17.73 2.84
CA VAL A 306 30.07 -18.71 2.11
C VAL A 306 30.99 -19.44 3.11
N GLU A 307 30.50 -20.46 3.81
CA GLU A 307 31.37 -21.44 4.48
C GLU A 307 31.38 -22.68 3.59
N GLY A 308 32.26 -22.70 2.60
CA GLY A 308 32.39 -23.82 1.65
C GLY A 308 32.60 -23.37 0.21
N ALA A 309 33.74 -22.73 -0.05
CA ALA A 309 34.42 -22.75 -1.34
C ALA A 309 35.86 -23.20 -1.09
#